data_AF-A0A2H2ZS43-F1
#
_entry.id   AF-A0A2H2ZS43-F1
#
_cell.length_a   1.000
_cell.length_b   1.000
_cell.length_c   1.000
_cell.angle_alpha   90.00
_cell.angle_beta   90.00
_cell.angle_gamma   90.00
#
_symmetry.space_group_name_H-M   'P 1'
#
loop_
_entity.id
_entity.type
_entity.pdbx_description
1 polymer ?
#
loop_
_entity_poly.entity_id
_entity_poly.type
_entity_poly.pdbx_seq_one_letter_code
_entity_poly.pdbx_strand_id
1 'polypeptide(L)'
;MDVANATFGALNQTQGYLTVLEEVGKYNVHLNYFERLWAAWYLYMQNDTLATGIMSFVMHEVIYFGRCIPFIIMDKIPYFHKYKIQSQKMPTLKEQWDCASIVLISHFTAELPQIWFFHPIATYFGMDYSVPFPSLFTMAWQIAILFVMEDTWHYWFHRALHYGPLYRSIHKMHHLYSAPFGLAAEYASPIETALLGIGVVGSPILLLAITGELHLLTMYAWITLRLLQAIDAHSGYDFPWSLRHFLPVWAGADHHDMHHEKFIGNYASSFRWWDYMLDTEAGAEAHKRRREKKLAQIKAKKAQ
;
A
#
# COMPACT_ATOMS: atom_id res chain seq x y z
N MET A 1 6.82 18.49 -23.30
CA MET A 1 6.36 19.77 -23.89
C MET A 1 6.28 19.55 -25.40
N ASP A 2 5.24 20.08 -26.07
CA ASP A 2 4.94 19.95 -27.50
C ASP A 2 4.21 18.63 -27.84
N VAL A 3 2.88 18.54 -27.90
CA VAL A 3 1.92 19.19 -28.84
C VAL A 3 0.69 19.78 -28.11
N ALA A 4 0.55 19.53 -26.81
CA ALA A 4 -0.54 20.04 -25.99
C ALA A 4 -0.56 21.59 -25.95
N ASN A 5 0.59 22.23 -25.75
CA ASN A 5 0.67 23.66 -25.43
C ASN A 5 0.13 24.64 -26.50
N ALA A 6 -0.01 24.22 -27.77
CA ALA A 6 -0.45 25.14 -28.84
C ALA A 6 -1.97 25.39 -28.87
N THR A 7 -2.78 24.53 -28.25
CA THR A 7 -4.26 24.65 -28.27
C THR A 7 -4.86 25.10 -26.94
N PHE A 8 -4.09 25.07 -25.84
CA PHE A 8 -4.60 25.29 -24.49
C PHE A 8 -4.40 26.72 -23.93
N GLY A 9 -3.88 27.65 -24.74
CA GLY A 9 -3.61 29.03 -24.33
C GLY A 9 -4.84 29.93 -24.09
N ALA A 10 -6.07 29.40 -24.19
CA ALA A 10 -7.30 30.20 -24.14
C ALA A 10 -8.32 29.75 -23.06
N LEU A 11 -7.96 28.84 -22.17
CA LEU A 11 -8.80 28.46 -21.02
C LEU A 11 -8.63 29.49 -19.90
N ASN A 12 -9.53 30.46 -19.84
CA ASN A 12 -9.52 31.54 -18.85
C ASN A 12 -9.73 30.97 -17.41
N GLN A 13 -9.11 31.58 -16.40
CA GLN A 13 -9.15 31.17 -14.97
C GLN A 13 -10.55 31.11 -14.33
N THR A 14 -11.59 31.53 -15.05
CA THR A 14 -12.99 31.63 -14.59
C THR A 14 -13.90 30.52 -15.11
N GLN A 15 -13.40 29.58 -15.91
CA GLN A 15 -14.24 28.49 -16.44
C GLN A 15 -14.44 27.37 -15.41
N GLY A 16 -15.68 26.86 -15.32
CA GLY A 16 -15.99 25.71 -14.48
C GLY A 16 -15.45 24.39 -15.06
N TYR A 17 -15.22 23.39 -14.21
CA TYR A 17 -14.70 22.06 -14.61
C TYR A 17 -15.48 21.43 -15.78
N LEU A 18 -16.81 21.52 -15.77
CA LEU A 18 -17.65 20.95 -16.85
C LEU A 18 -17.40 21.61 -18.21
N THR A 19 -17.12 22.91 -18.23
CA THR A 19 -16.76 23.64 -19.45
C THR A 19 -15.41 23.17 -19.97
N VAL A 20 -14.41 23.04 -19.08
CA VAL A 20 -13.08 22.51 -19.44
C VAL A 20 -13.21 21.09 -20.01
N LEU A 21 -14.02 20.23 -19.38
CA LEU A 21 -14.26 18.87 -19.85
C LEU A 21 -14.92 18.83 -21.23
N GLU A 22 -15.90 19.70 -21.47
CA GLU A 22 -16.55 19.83 -22.78
C GLU A 22 -15.54 20.27 -23.85
N GLU A 23 -14.70 21.25 -23.56
CA GLU A 23 -13.64 21.71 -24.46
C GLU A 23 -12.61 20.61 -24.75
N VAL A 24 -12.13 19.90 -23.73
CA VAL A 24 -11.25 18.73 -23.90
C VAL A 24 -11.89 17.69 -24.82
N GLY A 25 -13.19 17.42 -24.62
CA GLY A 25 -13.94 16.47 -25.44
C GLY A 25 -14.12 16.88 -26.90
N LYS A 26 -14.16 18.19 -27.20
CA LYS A 26 -14.26 18.73 -28.57
C LYS A 26 -12.96 18.53 -29.36
N TYR A 27 -11.80 18.77 -28.73
CA TYR A 27 -10.51 18.74 -29.43
C TYR A 27 -9.78 17.39 -29.33
N ASN A 28 -10.11 16.55 -28.34
CA ASN A 28 -9.43 15.26 -28.11
C ASN A 28 -10.37 14.06 -28.32
N VAL A 29 -11.01 14.01 -29.49
CA VAL A 29 -12.03 12.99 -29.82
C VAL A 29 -11.49 11.55 -29.83
N HIS A 30 -10.17 11.38 -29.98
CA HIS A 30 -9.50 10.08 -29.95
C HIS A 30 -9.32 9.51 -28.54
N LEU A 31 -9.36 10.36 -27.50
CA LEU A 31 -9.26 9.94 -26.11
C LEU A 31 -10.56 9.30 -25.64
N ASN A 32 -10.44 8.31 -24.77
CA ASN A 32 -11.59 7.73 -24.07
C ASN A 32 -12.13 8.68 -22.98
N TYR A 33 -13.28 8.35 -22.40
CA TYR A 33 -13.94 9.23 -21.42
C TYR A 33 -13.08 9.49 -20.16
N PHE A 34 -12.36 8.48 -19.66
CA PHE A 34 -11.53 8.63 -18.46
C PHE A 34 -10.28 9.48 -18.72
N GLU A 35 -9.66 9.33 -19.89
CA GLU A 35 -8.54 10.18 -20.34
C GLU A 35 -8.97 11.64 -20.44
N ARG A 36 -10.19 11.90 -20.93
CA ARG A 36 -10.73 13.27 -20.99
C ARG A 36 -10.99 13.84 -19.60
N LEU A 37 -11.55 13.06 -18.68
CA LEU A 37 -11.74 13.48 -17.28
C LEU A 37 -10.41 13.82 -16.61
N TRP A 38 -9.39 12.98 -16.85
CA TRP A 38 -8.04 13.17 -16.35
C TRP A 38 -7.40 14.45 -16.91
N ALA A 39 -7.38 14.61 -18.24
CA ALA A 39 -6.86 15.81 -18.88
C ALA A 39 -7.59 17.08 -18.42
N ALA A 40 -8.92 17.03 -18.33
CA ALA A 40 -9.73 18.14 -17.84
C ALA A 40 -9.41 18.51 -16.38
N TRP A 41 -9.08 17.54 -15.52
CA TRP A 41 -8.69 17.80 -14.14
C TRP A 41 -7.40 18.63 -14.07
N TYR A 42 -6.33 18.21 -14.77
CA TYR A 42 -5.07 18.95 -14.77
C TYR A 42 -5.23 20.36 -15.39
N LEU A 43 -5.99 20.47 -16.48
CA LEU A 43 -6.27 21.77 -17.11
C LEU A 43 -7.11 22.69 -16.23
N TYR A 44 -8.10 22.15 -15.51
CA TYR A 44 -8.93 22.92 -14.58
C TYR A 44 -8.12 23.42 -13.38
N MET A 45 -7.23 22.59 -12.85
CA MET A 45 -6.43 22.93 -11.67
C MET A 45 -5.31 23.95 -11.96
N GLN A 46 -4.82 24.02 -13.21
CA GLN A 46 -3.74 24.92 -13.65
C GLN A 46 -2.45 24.84 -12.80
N ASN A 47 -2.29 23.76 -12.04
CA ASN A 47 -1.15 23.50 -11.17
C ASN A 47 -1.05 21.98 -10.98
N ASP A 48 -0.11 21.35 -11.68
CA ASP A 48 0.00 19.90 -11.75
C ASP A 48 0.35 19.27 -10.39
N THR A 49 1.15 19.95 -9.58
CA THR A 49 1.47 19.53 -8.21
C THR A 49 0.21 19.53 -7.34
N LEU A 50 -0.59 20.59 -7.40
CA LEU A 50 -1.85 20.68 -6.65
C LEU A 50 -2.87 19.65 -7.15
N ALA A 51 -2.99 19.48 -8.47
CA ALA A 51 -3.87 18.52 -9.11
C ALA A 51 -3.55 17.09 -8.67
N THR A 52 -2.27 16.73 -8.68
CA THR A 52 -1.77 15.42 -8.26
C THR A 52 -1.88 15.24 -6.75
N GLY A 53 -1.52 16.27 -5.96
CA GLY A 53 -1.57 16.20 -4.50
C GLY A 53 -2.98 15.94 -3.97
N ILE A 54 -3.97 16.70 -4.47
CA ILE A 54 -5.38 16.52 -4.10
C ILE A 54 -5.90 15.16 -4.56
N MET A 55 -5.68 14.77 -5.82
CA MET A 55 -6.19 13.50 -6.34
C MET A 55 -5.58 12.30 -5.60
N SER A 56 -4.26 12.33 -5.36
CA SER A 56 -3.56 11.27 -4.63
C SER A 56 -4.07 11.12 -3.21
N PHE A 57 -4.20 12.23 -2.48
CA PHE A 57 -4.64 12.20 -1.08
C PHE A 57 -6.09 11.75 -0.97
N VAL A 58 -7.00 12.29 -1.79
CA VAL A 58 -8.41 11.87 -1.80
C VAL A 58 -8.54 10.40 -2.19
N MET A 59 -7.77 9.93 -3.18
CA MET A 59 -7.77 8.52 -3.57
C MET A 59 -7.32 7.63 -2.41
N HIS A 60 -6.21 7.96 -1.74
CA HIS A 60 -5.72 7.21 -0.58
C HIS A 60 -6.79 7.14 0.52
N GLU A 61 -7.32 8.27 0.96
CA GLU A 61 -8.35 8.35 2.00
C GLU A 61 -9.60 7.51 1.68
N VAL A 62 -10.11 7.66 0.44
CA VAL A 62 -11.32 6.94 0.00
C VAL A 62 -11.07 5.44 -0.05
N ILE A 63 -9.93 5.00 -0.59
CA ILE A 63 -9.61 3.59 -0.69
C ILE A 63 -9.32 3.00 0.69
N TYR A 64 -8.53 3.68 1.52
CA TYR A 64 -8.13 3.20 2.83
C TYR A 64 -9.33 3.02 3.76
N PHE A 65 -10.06 4.10 4.04
CA PHE A 65 -11.22 4.03 4.92
C PHE A 65 -12.37 3.25 4.28
N GLY A 66 -12.56 3.37 2.97
CA GLY A 66 -13.57 2.61 2.23
C GLY A 66 -13.36 1.10 2.32
N ARG A 67 -12.12 0.61 2.18
CA ARG A 67 -11.79 -0.81 2.29
C ARG A 67 -11.93 -1.34 3.72
N CYS A 68 -11.79 -0.49 4.74
CA CYS A 68 -12.01 -0.89 6.13
C CYS A 68 -13.49 -1.15 6.47
N ILE A 69 -14.43 -0.44 5.83
CA ILE A 69 -15.87 -0.49 6.15
C ILE A 69 -16.45 -1.92 6.10
N PRO A 70 -16.23 -2.73 5.04
CA PRO A 70 -16.73 -4.10 5.02
C PRO A 70 -16.30 -4.94 6.23
N PHE A 71 -15.04 -4.82 6.67
CA PHE A 71 -14.54 -5.56 7.83
C PHE A 71 -15.19 -5.10 9.13
N ILE A 72 -15.40 -3.79 9.30
CA ILE A 72 -16.13 -3.23 10.45
C ILE A 72 -17.58 -3.75 10.51
N ILE A 73 -18.25 -3.85 9.36
CA ILE A 73 -19.61 -4.41 9.27
C ILE A 73 -19.59 -5.90 9.62
N MET A 74 -18.64 -6.66 9.07
CA MET A 74 -18.50 -8.10 9.34
C MET A 74 -18.22 -8.40 10.81
N ASP A 75 -17.49 -7.54 11.53
CA ASP A 75 -17.25 -7.70 12.96
C ASP A 75 -18.56 -7.72 13.77
N LYS A 76 -19.63 -7.07 13.26
CA LYS A 76 -20.97 -7.00 13.89
C LYS A 76 -21.92 -8.13 13.50
N ILE A 77 -21.57 -8.96 12.52
CA ILE A 77 -22.43 -10.02 11.99
C ILE A 77 -21.87 -11.38 12.42
N PRO A 78 -22.53 -12.12 13.33
CA PRO A 78 -21.99 -13.37 13.91
C PRO A 78 -21.60 -14.43 12.88
N TYR A 79 -22.25 -14.46 11.71
CA TYR A 79 -21.92 -15.40 10.62
C TYR A 79 -20.45 -15.33 10.20
N PHE A 80 -19.84 -14.14 10.23
CA PHE A 80 -18.46 -13.97 9.78
C PHE A 80 -17.42 -14.31 10.84
N HIS A 81 -17.80 -14.50 12.10
CA HIS A 81 -16.85 -14.81 13.19
C HIS A 81 -16.11 -16.13 12.98
N LYS A 82 -16.68 -17.07 12.22
CA LYS A 82 -16.01 -18.33 11.83
C LYS A 82 -14.79 -18.13 10.92
N TYR A 83 -14.67 -16.96 10.28
CA TYR A 83 -13.53 -16.58 9.44
C TYR A 83 -12.55 -15.65 10.16
N LYS A 84 -12.85 -15.24 11.40
CA LYS A 84 -11.98 -14.38 12.19
C LYS A 84 -10.88 -15.24 12.83
N ILE A 85 -9.62 -14.86 12.64
CA ILE A 85 -8.46 -15.64 13.11
C ILE A 85 -8.41 -15.65 14.65
N GLN A 86 -8.47 -14.47 15.27
CA GLN A 86 -8.52 -14.30 16.72
C GLN A 86 -9.93 -13.89 17.19
N SER A 87 -10.94 -14.74 17.02
CA SER A 87 -12.35 -14.43 17.31
C SER A 87 -12.65 -13.98 18.75
N GLN A 88 -11.79 -14.34 19.71
CA GLN A 88 -11.87 -13.90 21.11
C GLN A 88 -11.48 -12.43 21.34
N LYS A 89 -10.84 -11.75 20.37
CA LYS A 89 -10.35 -10.37 20.48
C LYS A 89 -10.93 -9.51 19.36
N MET A 90 -12.19 -9.11 19.54
CA MET A 90 -12.87 -8.22 18.59
C MET A 90 -12.68 -6.75 19.00
N PRO A 91 -12.36 -5.84 18.06
CA PRO A 91 -12.17 -4.43 18.37
C PRO A 91 -13.49 -3.77 18.78
N THR A 92 -13.46 -3.00 19.86
CA THR A 92 -14.59 -2.18 20.28
C THR A 92 -14.77 -0.96 19.36
N LEU A 93 -15.97 -0.36 19.34
CA LEU A 93 -16.21 0.86 18.56
C LEU A 93 -15.31 2.02 18.99
N LYS A 94 -14.99 2.08 20.29
CA LYS A 94 -14.07 3.08 20.83
C LYS A 94 -12.66 2.88 20.29
N GLU A 95 -12.13 1.66 20.32
CA GLU A 95 -10.81 1.36 19.77
C GLU A 95 -10.73 1.66 18.27
N GLN A 96 -11.78 1.34 17.51
CA GLN A 96 -11.83 1.67 16.09
C GLN A 96 -11.82 3.19 15.86
N TRP A 97 -12.57 3.96 16.66
CA TRP A 97 -12.61 5.41 16.56
C TRP A 97 -11.27 6.06 16.96
N ASP A 98 -10.68 5.62 18.07
CA ASP A 98 -9.39 6.11 18.56
C ASP A 98 -8.28 5.82 17.53
N CYS A 99 -8.28 4.60 16.98
CA CYS A 99 -7.37 4.18 15.91
C CYS A 99 -7.56 5.04 14.64
N ALA A 100 -8.79 5.14 14.13
CA ALA A 100 -9.09 5.93 12.92
C ALA A 100 -8.72 7.40 13.07
N SER A 101 -8.95 7.99 14.25
CA SER A 101 -8.62 9.40 14.52
C SER A 101 -7.11 9.64 14.45
N ILE A 102 -6.31 8.75 15.03
CA ILE A 102 -4.85 8.86 15.02
C ILE A 102 -4.30 8.60 13.62
N VAL A 103 -4.83 7.61 12.91
CA VAL A 103 -4.50 7.31 11.52
C VAL A 103 -4.74 8.55 10.64
N LEU A 104 -5.93 9.16 10.74
CA LEU A 104 -6.26 10.37 9.99
C LEU A 104 -5.29 11.53 10.30
N ILE A 105 -4.93 11.73 11.57
CA ILE A 105 -3.92 12.73 11.96
C ILE A 105 -2.57 12.40 11.30
N SER A 106 -2.15 11.13 11.30
CA SER A 106 -0.91 10.68 10.66
C SER A 106 -0.94 10.93 9.15
N HIS A 107 -2.05 10.64 8.48
CA HIS A 107 -2.19 10.91 7.05
C HIS A 107 -1.98 12.38 6.72
N PHE A 108 -2.57 13.30 7.49
CA PHE A 108 -2.37 14.74 7.27
C PHE A 108 -0.97 15.26 7.67
N THR A 109 -0.30 14.62 8.63
CA THR A 109 0.95 15.15 9.21
C THR A 109 2.22 14.48 8.68
N ALA A 110 2.16 13.21 8.31
CA ALA A 110 3.28 12.43 7.81
C ALA A 110 3.14 12.09 6.32
N GLU A 111 1.98 11.58 5.89
CA GLU A 111 1.81 11.10 4.50
C GLU A 111 1.53 12.23 3.50
N LEU A 112 0.70 13.20 3.86
CA LEU A 112 0.34 14.32 3.00
C LEU A 112 1.58 15.08 2.52
N PRO A 113 2.59 15.41 3.35
CA PRO A 113 3.86 15.94 2.86
C PRO A 113 4.53 15.06 1.80
N GLN A 114 4.59 13.73 2.00
CA GLN A 114 5.20 12.81 1.04
C GLN A 114 4.44 12.80 -0.29
N ILE A 115 3.11 12.78 -0.23
CA ILE A 115 2.23 12.88 -1.41
C ILE A 115 2.45 14.22 -2.12
N TRP A 116 2.55 15.33 -1.38
CA TRP A 116 2.66 16.66 -1.97
C TRP A 116 3.99 16.88 -2.70
N PHE A 117 5.08 16.32 -2.16
CA PHE A 117 6.39 16.38 -2.79
C PHE A 117 6.60 15.29 -3.85
N PHE A 118 5.73 14.29 -3.94
CA PHE A 118 5.86 13.21 -4.91
C PHE A 118 5.86 13.73 -6.35
N HIS A 119 4.85 14.52 -6.76
CA HIS A 119 4.72 14.99 -8.13
C HIS A 119 5.95 15.73 -8.68
N PRO A 120 6.49 16.78 -8.02
CA PRO A 120 7.66 17.48 -8.54
C PRO A 120 8.92 16.60 -8.59
N ILE A 121 9.09 15.66 -7.65
CA ILE A 121 10.22 14.73 -7.67
C ILE A 121 10.05 13.73 -8.82
N ALA A 122 8.88 13.10 -8.92
CA ALA A 122 8.56 12.12 -9.95
C ALA A 122 8.71 12.70 -11.37
N THR A 123 8.17 13.89 -11.62
CA THR A 123 8.27 14.56 -12.92
C THR A 123 9.68 15.06 -13.22
N TYR A 124 10.47 15.44 -12.22
CA TYR A 124 11.90 15.70 -12.39
C TYR A 124 12.66 14.48 -12.92
N PHE A 125 12.29 13.28 -12.48
CA PHE A 125 12.82 12.01 -13.01
C PHE A 125 12.15 11.54 -14.31
N GLY A 126 11.22 12.32 -14.87
CA GLY A 126 10.58 12.03 -16.16
C GLY A 126 9.28 11.22 -16.09
N MET A 127 8.62 11.16 -14.93
CA MET A 127 7.32 10.48 -14.81
C MET A 127 6.28 11.15 -15.72
N ASP A 128 5.61 10.35 -16.54
CA ASP A 128 4.52 10.82 -17.38
C ASP A 128 3.20 10.82 -16.61
N TYR A 129 2.36 11.82 -16.88
CA TYR A 129 1.02 11.96 -16.34
C TYR A 129 0.04 12.48 -17.41
N SER A 130 0.49 12.51 -18.67
CA SER A 130 -0.29 12.96 -19.81
C SER A 130 -1.25 11.87 -20.30
N VAL A 131 -1.88 12.11 -21.44
CA VAL A 131 -2.78 11.16 -22.10
C VAL A 131 -2.29 10.95 -23.54
N PRO A 132 -2.51 9.78 -24.16
CA PRO A 132 -3.31 8.63 -23.69
C PRO A 132 -2.63 7.82 -22.58
N PHE A 133 -3.42 7.01 -21.86
CA PHE A 133 -2.89 6.15 -20.81
C PHE A 133 -2.05 4.99 -21.37
N PRO A 134 -1.11 4.44 -20.57
CA PRO A 134 -0.37 3.26 -20.97
C PRO A 134 -1.28 2.05 -21.20
N SER A 135 -0.78 1.08 -21.96
CA SER A 135 -1.50 -0.18 -22.14
C SER A 135 -1.64 -0.93 -20.81
N LEU A 136 -2.73 -1.70 -20.66
CA LEU A 136 -2.94 -2.54 -19.47
C LEU A 136 -1.79 -3.53 -19.24
N PHE A 137 -1.15 -4.01 -20.32
CA PHE A 137 0.01 -4.88 -20.22
C PHE A 137 1.21 -4.13 -19.60
N THR A 138 1.48 -2.91 -20.07
CA THR A 138 2.52 -2.04 -19.51
C THR A 138 2.31 -1.81 -18.02
N MET A 139 1.09 -1.41 -17.64
CA MET A 139 0.73 -1.20 -16.25
C MET A 139 0.90 -2.49 -15.43
N ALA A 140 0.43 -3.64 -15.93
CA ALA A 140 0.44 -4.90 -15.17
C ALA A 140 1.85 -5.37 -14.80
N TRP A 141 2.80 -5.35 -15.73
CA TRP A 141 4.17 -5.79 -15.41
C TRP A 141 4.88 -4.78 -14.50
N GLN A 142 4.66 -3.47 -14.69
CA GLN A 142 5.21 -2.43 -13.82
C GLN A 142 4.68 -2.58 -12.39
N ILE A 143 3.37 -2.75 -12.22
CA ILE A 143 2.71 -3.02 -10.94
C ILE A 143 3.31 -4.26 -10.27
N ALA A 144 3.50 -5.35 -11.01
CA ALA A 144 4.09 -6.58 -10.47
C ALA A 144 5.52 -6.34 -9.94
N ILE A 145 6.35 -5.59 -10.67
CA ILE A 145 7.70 -5.23 -10.22
C ILE A 145 7.65 -4.32 -8.99
N LEU A 146 6.77 -3.32 -8.97
CA LEU A 146 6.61 -2.41 -7.82
C LEU A 146 6.21 -3.15 -6.55
N PHE A 147 5.33 -4.16 -6.65
CA PHE A 147 5.01 -5.05 -5.52
C PHE A 147 6.25 -5.77 -4.98
N VAL A 148 7.12 -6.29 -5.85
CA VAL A 148 8.35 -6.98 -5.43
C VAL A 148 9.35 -6.00 -4.80
N MET A 149 9.52 -4.82 -5.40
CA MET A 149 10.45 -3.80 -4.91
C MET A 149 10.04 -3.26 -3.54
N GLU A 150 8.76 -2.89 -3.36
CA GLU A 150 8.26 -2.39 -2.09
C GLU A 150 8.21 -3.49 -1.03
N ASP A 151 7.80 -4.71 -1.36
CA ASP A 151 7.83 -5.84 -0.40
C ASP A 151 9.26 -6.11 0.09
N THR A 152 10.25 -5.96 -0.79
CA THR A 152 11.67 -6.07 -0.42
C THR A 152 12.07 -4.97 0.57
N TRP A 153 11.78 -3.70 0.26
CA TRP A 153 12.04 -2.60 1.20
C TRP A 153 11.35 -2.84 2.53
N HIS A 154 10.06 -3.16 2.48
CA HIS A 154 9.22 -3.38 3.65
C HIS A 154 9.77 -4.49 4.52
N TYR A 155 10.08 -5.67 3.97
CA TYR A 155 10.58 -6.80 4.75
C TYR A 155 11.84 -6.44 5.55
N TRP A 156 12.84 -5.85 4.90
CA TRP A 156 14.11 -5.52 5.56
C TRP A 156 13.94 -4.42 6.61
N PHE A 157 13.17 -3.39 6.27
CA PHE A 157 12.92 -2.29 7.18
C PHE A 157 12.07 -2.73 8.38
N HIS A 158 10.99 -3.46 8.13
CA HIS A 158 10.12 -4.02 9.16
C HIS A 158 10.89 -4.95 10.10
N ARG A 159 11.72 -5.86 9.56
CA ARG A 159 12.61 -6.69 10.37
C ARG A 159 13.56 -5.86 11.22
N ALA A 160 14.12 -4.77 10.69
CA ALA A 160 14.97 -3.86 11.46
C ALA A 160 14.19 -3.13 12.56
N LEU A 161 12.94 -2.75 12.32
CA LEU A 161 12.06 -2.14 13.32
C LEU A 161 11.79 -3.04 14.52
N HIS A 162 11.93 -4.37 14.38
CA HIS A 162 11.88 -5.31 15.50
C HIS A 162 13.17 -5.40 16.33
N TYR A 163 14.20 -4.63 15.99
CA TYR A 163 15.37 -4.47 16.84
C TYR A 163 15.04 -3.64 18.08
N GLY A 164 15.41 -4.13 19.27
CA GLY A 164 14.91 -3.65 20.57
C GLY A 164 14.70 -2.13 20.74
N PRO A 165 15.68 -1.27 20.43
CA PRO A 165 15.51 0.19 20.49
C PRO A 165 14.51 0.75 19.47
N LEU A 166 14.56 0.28 18.22
CA LEU A 166 13.63 0.72 17.16
C LEU A 166 12.21 0.24 17.46
N TYR A 167 12.07 -0.97 17.97
CA TYR A 167 10.76 -1.51 18.36
C TYR A 167 10.13 -0.61 19.41
N ARG A 168 10.84 -0.35 20.51
CA ARG A 168 10.31 0.43 21.64
C ARG A 168 9.92 1.85 21.26
N SER A 169 10.68 2.48 20.35
CA SER A 169 10.53 3.90 20.03
C SER A 169 9.65 4.18 18.81
N ILE A 170 9.55 3.24 17.86
CA ILE A 170 8.92 3.46 16.55
C ILE A 170 7.77 2.45 16.35
N HIS A 171 8.06 1.16 16.44
CA HIS A 171 7.16 0.10 15.97
C HIS A 171 6.18 -0.45 17.02
N LYS A 172 6.43 -0.18 18.30
CA LYS A 172 5.56 -0.63 19.40
C LYS A 172 4.13 -0.10 19.27
N MET A 173 3.95 1.08 18.67
CA MET A 173 2.62 1.66 18.43
C MET A 173 1.82 0.81 17.44
N HIS A 174 2.44 0.37 16.35
CA HIS A 174 1.82 -0.52 15.37
C HIS A 174 1.39 -1.85 15.98
N HIS A 175 2.20 -2.37 16.89
CA HIS A 175 1.94 -3.59 17.67
C HIS A 175 0.98 -3.42 18.85
N LEU A 176 0.30 -2.27 18.99
CA LEU A 176 -0.66 -2.05 20.08
C LEU A 176 -1.77 -3.12 20.09
N TYR A 177 -2.24 -3.50 18.90
CA TYR A 177 -3.30 -4.50 18.73
C TYR A 177 -2.69 -5.85 18.36
N SER A 178 -2.62 -6.76 19.35
CA SER A 178 -2.17 -8.15 19.12
C SER A 178 -3.09 -8.98 18.23
N ALA A 179 -4.34 -8.54 18.06
CA ALA A 179 -5.27 -9.00 17.03
C ALA A 179 -5.60 -7.79 16.16
N PRO A 180 -4.95 -7.64 15.00
CA PRO A 180 -5.14 -6.47 14.16
C PRO A 180 -6.54 -6.46 13.54
N PHE A 181 -6.95 -5.27 13.11
CA PHE A 181 -8.16 -5.03 12.31
C PHE A 181 -7.81 -4.02 11.22
N GLY A 182 -8.64 -3.93 10.17
CA GLY A 182 -8.27 -3.19 8.94
C GLY A 182 -7.76 -1.76 9.16
N LEU A 183 -8.37 -1.00 10.07
CA LEU A 183 -7.94 0.37 10.39
C LEU A 183 -6.55 0.46 11.05
N ALA A 184 -6.08 -0.63 11.66
CA ALA A 184 -4.77 -0.68 12.29
C ALA A 184 -3.62 -0.84 11.27
N ALA A 185 -3.92 -1.02 9.98
CA ALA A 185 -2.92 -1.21 8.92
C ALA A 185 -1.93 -0.06 8.82
N GLU A 186 -2.40 1.18 8.96
CA GLU A 186 -1.57 2.39 8.97
C GLU A 186 -1.53 3.06 10.36
N TYR A 187 -1.98 2.36 11.41
CA TYR A 187 -1.83 2.83 12.79
C TYR A 187 -0.39 2.63 13.25
N ALA A 188 0.45 3.62 12.98
CA ALA A 188 1.88 3.58 13.26
C ALA A 188 2.39 4.92 13.81
N SER A 189 3.62 4.94 14.31
CA SER A 189 4.23 6.21 14.70
C SER A 189 4.51 7.07 13.45
N PRO A 190 4.49 8.42 13.55
CA PRO A 190 4.75 9.27 12.38
C PRO A 190 6.09 9.01 11.69
N ILE A 191 7.10 8.59 12.46
CA ILE A 191 8.42 8.21 11.93
C ILE A 191 8.33 6.91 11.13
N GLU A 192 7.58 5.94 11.64
CA GLU A 192 7.35 4.68 10.93
C GLU A 192 6.61 4.91 9.61
N THR A 193 5.52 5.67 9.65
CA THR A 193 4.74 6.07 8.47
C THR A 193 5.66 6.73 7.44
N ALA A 194 6.47 7.71 7.85
CA ALA A 194 7.40 8.38 6.94
C ALA A 194 8.41 7.40 6.31
N LEU A 195 9.02 6.51 7.10
CA LEU A 195 10.03 5.56 6.63
C LEU A 195 9.45 4.44 5.73
N LEU A 196 8.24 3.96 6.01
CA LEU A 196 7.51 3.05 5.12
C LEU A 196 7.14 3.77 3.81
N GLY A 197 6.69 5.02 3.90
CA GLY A 197 6.39 5.86 2.74
C GLY A 197 7.60 6.11 1.81
N ILE A 198 8.84 6.05 2.33
CA ILE A 198 10.05 6.06 1.47
C ILE A 198 10.07 4.85 0.54
N GLY A 199 9.66 3.67 0.99
CA GLY A 199 9.55 2.48 0.13
C GLY A 199 8.47 2.66 -0.92
N VAL A 200 7.32 3.20 -0.52
CA VAL A 200 6.17 3.43 -1.40
C VAL A 200 6.47 4.45 -2.49
N VAL A 201 7.12 5.57 -2.16
CA VAL A 201 7.49 6.62 -3.12
C VAL A 201 8.78 6.28 -3.87
N GLY A 202 9.75 5.69 -3.18
CA GLY A 202 11.08 5.42 -3.71
C GLY A 202 11.13 4.28 -4.72
N SER A 203 10.35 3.20 -4.53
CA SER A 203 10.31 2.08 -5.48
C SER A 203 9.88 2.52 -6.90
N PRO A 204 8.81 3.33 -7.06
CA PRO A 204 8.46 3.98 -8.33
C PRO A 204 9.56 4.83 -8.95
N ILE A 205 10.20 5.70 -8.16
CA ILE A 205 11.25 6.58 -8.66
C ILE A 205 12.44 5.75 -9.14
N LEU A 206 12.78 4.68 -8.42
CA LEU A 206 13.83 3.75 -8.82
C LEU A 206 13.46 2.98 -10.09
N LEU A 207 12.22 2.48 -10.21
CA LEU A 207 11.75 1.81 -11.42
C LEU A 207 11.81 2.76 -12.63
N LEU A 208 11.34 3.99 -12.46
CA LEU A 208 11.42 5.04 -13.47
C LEU A 208 12.87 5.34 -13.86
N ALA A 209 13.78 5.46 -12.89
CA ALA A 209 15.20 5.71 -13.17
C ALA A 209 15.86 4.56 -13.96
N ILE A 210 15.39 3.31 -13.77
CA ILE A 210 15.91 2.13 -14.48
C ILE A 210 15.30 1.98 -15.87
N THR A 211 13.99 2.21 -16.01
CA THR A 211 13.23 1.91 -17.23
C THR A 211 13.07 3.12 -18.16
N GLY A 212 13.16 4.33 -17.61
CA GLY A 212 12.86 5.58 -18.30
C GLY A 212 11.36 5.80 -18.57
N GLU A 213 10.49 4.90 -18.12
CA GLU A 213 9.05 4.96 -18.42
C GLU A 213 8.23 4.53 -17.21
N LEU A 214 7.48 5.46 -16.64
CA LEU A 214 6.45 5.17 -15.64
C LEU A 214 5.37 6.24 -15.72
N HIS A 215 4.12 5.82 -15.66
CA HIS A 215 2.97 6.71 -15.72
C HIS A 215 2.27 6.84 -14.37
N LEU A 216 1.79 8.04 -14.04
CA LEU A 216 1.10 8.32 -12.77
C LEU A 216 -0.17 7.48 -12.57
N LEU A 217 -0.87 7.10 -13.64
CA LEU A 217 -1.99 6.17 -13.55
C LEU A 217 -1.55 4.75 -13.13
N THR A 218 -0.41 4.25 -13.63
CA THR A 218 0.16 2.97 -13.16
C THR A 218 0.42 3.03 -11.67
N MET A 219 0.93 4.18 -11.21
CA MET A 219 1.18 4.47 -9.81
C MET A 219 -0.08 4.43 -8.96
N TYR A 220 -1.16 5.07 -9.38
CA TYR A 220 -2.43 5.03 -8.65
C TYR A 220 -3.05 3.63 -8.62
N ALA A 221 -2.96 2.89 -9.72
CA ALA A 221 -3.42 1.50 -9.76
C ALA A 221 -2.61 0.63 -8.78
N TRP A 222 -1.29 0.79 -8.76
CA TRP A 222 -0.42 0.08 -7.81
C TRP A 222 -0.71 0.44 -6.35
N ILE A 223 -0.75 1.73 -6.00
CA ILE A 223 -1.05 2.20 -4.63
C ILE A 223 -2.40 1.68 -4.17
N THR A 224 -3.42 1.72 -5.04
CA THR A 224 -4.75 1.15 -4.72
C THR A 224 -4.64 -0.32 -4.36
N LEU A 225 -3.98 -1.13 -5.21
CA LEU A 225 -3.80 -2.57 -4.93
C LEU A 225 -2.99 -2.80 -3.64
N ARG A 226 -2.00 -1.96 -3.37
CA ARG A 226 -1.17 -2.05 -2.17
C ARG A 226 -1.94 -1.75 -0.89
N LEU A 227 -2.79 -0.71 -0.89
CA LEU A 227 -3.68 -0.37 0.22
C LEU A 227 -4.69 -1.50 0.46
N LEU A 228 -5.30 -2.02 -0.61
CA LEU A 228 -6.21 -3.16 -0.52
C LEU A 228 -5.52 -4.36 0.13
N GLN A 229 -4.28 -4.66 -0.26
CA GLN A 229 -3.49 -5.74 0.32
C GLN A 229 -3.12 -5.49 1.79
N ALA A 230 -2.66 -4.29 2.14
CA ALA A 230 -2.30 -3.93 3.50
C ALA A 230 -3.48 -4.13 4.47
N ILE A 231 -4.64 -3.61 4.09
CA ILE A 231 -5.85 -3.68 4.91
C ILE A 231 -6.37 -5.11 4.98
N ASP A 232 -6.29 -5.88 3.89
CA ASP A 232 -6.63 -7.30 3.89
C ASP A 232 -5.75 -8.10 4.85
N ALA A 233 -4.43 -7.87 4.83
CA ALA A 233 -3.47 -8.51 5.74
C ALA A 233 -3.69 -8.13 7.22
N HIS A 234 -4.23 -6.95 7.52
CA HIS A 234 -4.55 -6.54 8.90
C HIS A 234 -5.99 -6.81 9.31
N SER A 235 -6.85 -7.27 8.40
CA SER A 235 -8.29 -7.38 8.66
C SER A 235 -8.65 -8.35 9.80
N GLY A 236 -7.76 -9.31 10.08
CA GLY A 236 -8.00 -10.42 11.00
C GLY A 236 -8.97 -11.46 10.44
N TYR A 237 -9.27 -11.41 9.13
CA TYR A 237 -10.17 -12.33 8.44
C TYR A 237 -9.44 -13.19 7.40
N ASP A 238 -9.60 -14.51 7.52
CA ASP A 238 -9.12 -15.49 6.53
C ASP A 238 -10.32 -16.22 5.93
N PHE A 239 -10.71 -15.83 4.71
CA PHE A 239 -11.82 -16.42 4.00
C PHE A 239 -11.34 -17.58 3.12
N PRO A 240 -12.22 -18.54 2.78
CA PRO A 240 -11.89 -19.60 1.82
C PRO A 240 -11.42 -19.09 0.45
N TRP A 241 -11.74 -17.83 0.11
CA TRP A 241 -11.34 -17.16 -1.13
C TRP A 241 -10.23 -16.12 -0.93
N SER A 242 -9.63 -16.01 0.27
CA SER A 242 -8.47 -15.16 0.49
C SER A 242 -7.31 -15.60 -0.41
N LEU A 243 -6.56 -14.64 -0.96
CA LEU A 243 -5.61 -14.90 -2.04
C LEU A 243 -4.52 -15.92 -1.67
N ARG A 244 -4.15 -16.04 -0.39
CA ARG A 244 -3.21 -17.05 0.11
C ARG A 244 -3.59 -18.50 -0.24
N HIS A 245 -4.88 -18.79 -0.41
CA HIS A 245 -5.37 -20.13 -0.72
C HIS A 245 -5.14 -20.51 -2.18
N PHE A 246 -4.94 -19.53 -3.06
CA PHE A 246 -4.70 -19.74 -4.49
C PHE A 246 -3.26 -19.38 -4.88
N LEU A 247 -2.62 -18.48 -4.15
CA LEU A 247 -1.23 -18.05 -4.33
C LEU A 247 -0.46 -18.30 -3.02
N PRO A 248 0.19 -19.48 -2.84
CA PRO A 248 0.80 -19.87 -1.57
C PRO A 248 1.90 -18.93 -1.06
N VAL A 249 2.53 -18.18 -1.97
CA VAL A 249 3.54 -17.18 -1.62
C VAL A 249 2.94 -15.90 -1.06
N TRP A 250 1.62 -15.70 -1.15
CA TRP A 250 0.94 -14.50 -0.65
C TRP A 250 0.88 -14.49 0.88
N ALA A 251 1.36 -13.41 1.48
CA ALA A 251 1.21 -13.12 2.90
C ALA A 251 -0.19 -12.52 3.11
N GLY A 252 -1.12 -13.37 3.56
CA GLY A 252 -2.49 -12.97 3.89
C GLY A 252 -2.63 -12.58 5.36
N ALA A 253 -3.89 -12.41 5.79
CA ALA A 253 -4.21 -12.06 7.17
C ALA A 253 -3.64 -13.04 8.19
N ASP A 254 -3.61 -14.34 7.89
CA ASP A 254 -3.03 -15.36 8.76
C ASP A 254 -1.54 -15.14 9.09
N HIS A 255 -0.77 -14.67 8.10
CA HIS A 255 0.67 -14.42 8.25
C HIS A 255 0.92 -13.25 9.18
N HIS A 256 0.19 -12.15 8.94
CA HIS A 256 0.39 -10.90 9.65
C HIS A 256 -0.33 -10.86 11.02
N ASP A 257 -1.48 -11.50 11.15
CA ASP A 257 -2.14 -11.68 12.44
C ASP A 257 -1.24 -12.46 13.43
N MET A 258 -0.59 -13.54 12.97
CA MET A 258 0.40 -14.27 13.77
C MET A 258 1.63 -13.41 14.12
N HIS A 259 2.04 -12.50 13.21
CA HIS A 259 3.10 -11.54 13.48
C HIS A 259 2.73 -10.62 14.66
N HIS A 260 1.54 -10.01 14.64
CA HIS A 260 1.02 -9.17 15.73
C HIS A 260 0.79 -9.96 17.03
N GLU A 261 0.43 -11.24 16.93
CA GLU A 261 0.19 -12.07 18.12
C GLU A 261 1.50 -12.42 18.85
N LYS A 262 2.57 -12.71 18.10
CA LYS A 262 3.84 -13.22 18.64
C LYS A 262 4.94 -12.17 18.75
N PHE A 263 4.80 -11.03 18.05
CA PHE A 263 5.79 -9.95 17.98
C PHE A 263 7.18 -10.39 17.45
N ILE A 264 7.25 -11.54 16.77
CA ILE A 264 8.51 -12.09 16.24
C ILE A 264 8.25 -12.95 14.99
N GLY A 265 9.09 -12.78 13.98
CA GLY A 265 9.00 -13.46 12.69
C GLY A 265 7.86 -12.94 11.81
N ASN A 266 7.67 -13.50 10.62
CA ASN A 266 6.63 -13.08 9.67
C ASN A 266 6.70 -11.58 9.31
N TYR A 267 7.89 -11.09 8.92
CA TYR A 267 8.11 -9.67 8.65
C TYR A 267 7.66 -9.22 7.25
N ALA A 268 7.40 -10.16 6.33
CA ALA A 268 6.99 -9.81 4.97
C ALA A 268 5.57 -9.23 4.93
N SER A 269 5.34 -8.31 4.00
CA SER A 269 4.04 -7.64 3.87
C SER A 269 3.17 -8.29 2.82
N SER A 270 3.68 -8.48 1.60
CA SER A 270 2.92 -9.03 0.47
C SER A 270 3.29 -10.48 0.17
N PHE A 271 4.57 -10.84 0.27
CA PHE A 271 5.05 -12.16 -0.14
C PHE A 271 5.88 -12.86 0.94
N ARG A 272 5.51 -14.10 1.29
CA ARG A 272 6.17 -14.91 2.32
C ARG A 272 7.60 -15.33 1.99
N TRP A 273 8.07 -15.10 0.76
CA TRP A 273 9.36 -15.63 0.32
C TRP A 273 10.53 -15.15 1.16
N TRP A 274 10.50 -13.92 1.69
CA TRP A 274 11.62 -13.37 2.44
C TRP A 274 11.72 -14.08 3.80
N ASP A 275 10.57 -14.27 4.44
CA ASP A 275 10.48 -15.03 5.68
C ASP A 275 10.89 -16.49 5.50
N TYR A 276 10.50 -17.10 4.38
CA TYR A 276 10.90 -18.46 4.05
C TYR A 276 12.41 -18.57 3.79
N MET A 277 12.97 -17.72 2.92
CA MET A 277 14.39 -17.76 2.52
C MET A 277 15.33 -17.49 3.69
N LEU A 278 14.93 -16.61 4.62
CA LEU A 278 15.75 -16.21 5.76
C LEU A 278 15.37 -16.95 7.06
N ASP A 279 14.45 -17.92 6.95
CA ASP A 279 13.97 -18.75 8.06
C ASP A 279 13.48 -17.90 9.24
N THR A 280 12.70 -16.85 8.95
CA THR A 280 12.07 -15.93 9.91
C THR A 280 10.56 -16.12 10.04
N GLU A 281 9.97 -17.14 9.43
CA GLU A 281 8.56 -17.48 9.67
C GLU A 281 8.29 -17.73 11.17
N ALA A 282 7.13 -17.31 11.67
CA ALA A 282 6.66 -17.52 13.03
C ALA A 282 5.80 -18.79 13.16
N GLY A 283 5.45 -19.16 14.39
CA GLY A 283 4.48 -20.23 14.65
C GLY A 283 5.08 -21.63 14.86
N ALA A 284 4.21 -22.55 15.30
CA ALA A 284 4.60 -23.87 15.77
C ALA A 284 5.31 -24.71 14.70
N GLU A 285 4.82 -24.68 13.45
CA GLU A 285 5.42 -25.42 12.34
C GLU A 285 6.83 -24.90 12.01
N ALA A 286 7.02 -23.58 11.97
CA ALA A 286 8.35 -23.00 11.75
C ALA A 286 9.32 -23.33 12.91
N HIS A 287 8.86 -23.32 14.16
CA HIS A 287 9.66 -23.75 15.31
C HIS A 287 10.03 -25.24 15.25
N LYS A 288 9.08 -26.11 14.89
CA LYS A 288 9.30 -27.55 14.72
C LYS A 288 10.34 -27.82 13.63
N ARG A 289 10.17 -27.20 12.44
CA ARG A 289 11.10 -27.30 11.31
C ARG A 289 12.52 -26.89 11.70
N ARG A 290 12.68 -25.75 12.38
CA ARG A 290 13.99 -25.28 12.88
C ARG A 290 14.61 -26.24 13.90
N ARG A 291 13.80 -26.80 14.81
CA ARG A 291 14.26 -27.79 15.79
C ARG A 291 14.74 -29.07 15.12
N GLU A 292 13.99 -29.60 14.16
CA GLU A 292 14.35 -30.81 13.42
C GLU A 292 15.64 -30.61 12.62
N LYS A 293 15.78 -29.47 11.92
CA LYS A 293 17.00 -29.10 11.21
C LYS A 293 18.21 -29.05 12.15
N LYS A 294 18.08 -28.43 13.33
CA LYS A 294 19.15 -28.38 14.35
C LYS A 294 19.52 -29.78 14.87
N LEU A 295 18.53 -30.64 15.13
CA LEU A 295 18.77 -32.01 15.57
C LEU A 295 19.48 -32.85 14.51
N ALA A 296 19.10 -32.70 13.24
CA ALA A 296 19.76 -33.36 12.11
C ALA A 296 21.22 -32.92 11.99
N GLN A 297 21.51 -31.62 12.11
CA GLN A 297 22.87 -31.09 12.11
C GLN A 297 23.72 -31.63 13.28
N ILE A 298 23.15 -31.73 14.48
CA ILE A 298 23.85 -32.30 15.64
C ILE A 298 24.15 -33.78 15.41
N LYS A 299 23.20 -34.55 14.87
CA LYS A 299 23.41 -35.98 14.54
C LYS A 299 24.52 -36.15 13.49
N ALA A 300 24.51 -35.33 12.44
CA ALA A 300 25.54 -35.37 11.40
C ALA A 300 26.94 -35.06 11.95
N LYS A 301 27.06 -34.05 12.82
CA LYS A 301 28.33 -33.71 13.49
C LYS A 301 28.85 -34.79 14.44
N LYS A 302 27.97 -35.60 15.02
CA LYS A 302 28.36 -36.74 15.89
C LYS A 302 28.75 -38.00 15.11
N ALA A 303 28.37 -38.07 13.83
CA ALA A 303 28.69 -39.18 12.93
C ALA A 303 29.98 -38.95 12.11
N GLN A 304 30.56 -37.74 12.19
CA GLN A 304 31.89 -37.38 11.70
C GLN A 304 32.91 -37.50 12.84
#